data_AF-A0A1H9N1D1-F1
#
_entry.id   AF-A0A1H9N1D1-F1
#
_cell.length_a   1.000
_cell.length_b   1.000
_cell.length_c   1.000
_cell.angle_alpha   90.00
_cell.angle_beta   90.00
_cell.angle_gamma   90.00
#
_symmetry.space_group_name_H-M   'P 1'
#
loop_
_entity.id
_entity.type
_entity.pdbx_description
1 polymer ?
#
loop_
_entity_poly.entity_id
_entity_poly.type
_entity_poly.pdbx_seq_one_letter_code
_entity_poly.pdbx_strand_id
1 'polypeptide(L)'
;MKLAMTFDLAAYKAEKVTEVNTQIGKIRSVYLTVIPGQELTYLTKLQEATTALADPNVEAHADSYPLIRAEAEAKRQTIAATAQVTKNTADQWTLVNSKLENLRYTLKVAIDAAKKRAEVDEAVQVDWAAISAGLGA
;
A
#
# COMPACT_ATOMS: atom_id res chain seq x y z
N MET A 1 -14.03 48.91 -4.30
CA MET A 1 -13.36 47.97 -5.23
C MET A 1 -13.61 46.56 -4.71
N LYS A 2 -14.52 45.80 -5.33
CA LYS A 2 -14.83 44.42 -4.95
C LYS A 2 -13.78 43.54 -5.64
N LEU A 3 -12.83 42.99 -4.90
CA LEU A 3 -11.95 41.94 -5.42
C LEU A 3 -12.84 40.73 -5.73
N ALA A 4 -13.09 40.48 -7.01
CA ALA A 4 -13.65 39.20 -7.45
C ALA A 4 -12.54 38.16 -7.28
N MET A 5 -12.60 37.34 -6.22
CA MET A 5 -11.77 36.14 -6.14
C MET A 5 -12.20 35.21 -7.27
N THR A 6 -11.37 35.12 -8.30
CA THR A 6 -11.49 34.09 -9.34
C THR A 6 -11.16 32.74 -8.72
N PHE A 7 -12.01 31.74 -8.95
CA PHE A 7 -11.78 30.37 -8.52
C PHE A 7 -10.52 29.80 -9.19
N ASP A 8 -9.56 29.34 -8.40
CA ASP A 8 -8.35 28.68 -8.88
C ASP A 8 -8.59 27.17 -9.02
N LEU A 9 -8.88 26.74 -10.25
CA LEU A 9 -9.08 25.32 -10.56
C LEU A 9 -7.81 24.49 -10.34
N ALA A 10 -6.63 25.04 -10.56
CA ALA A 10 -5.38 24.29 -10.43
C ALA A 10 -5.09 23.98 -8.95
N ALA A 11 -5.25 24.98 -8.08
CA ALA A 11 -5.16 24.78 -6.64
C ALA A 11 -6.19 23.76 -6.14
N TYR A 12 -7.43 23.83 -6.64
CA TYR A 12 -8.49 22.88 -6.27
C TYR A 12 -8.17 21.44 -6.70
N LYS A 13 -7.64 21.24 -7.91
CA LYS A 13 -7.18 19.92 -8.38
C LYS A 13 -6.08 19.35 -7.48
N ALA A 14 -5.10 20.17 -7.10
CA ALA A 14 -3.99 19.75 -6.24
C ALA A 14 -4.48 19.33 -4.84
N GLU A 15 -5.43 20.08 -4.28
CA GLU A 15 -6.12 19.72 -3.04
C GLU A 15 -6.80 18.35 -3.16
N LYS A 16 -7.57 18.12 -4.23
CA LYS A 16 -8.28 16.84 -4.45
C LYS A 16 -7.35 15.66 -4.70
N VAL A 17 -6.22 15.85 -5.38
CA VAL A 17 -5.17 14.82 -5.49
C VAL A 17 -4.61 14.47 -4.11
N THR A 18 -4.41 15.47 -3.24
CA THR A 18 -3.94 15.25 -1.86
C THR A 18 -4.95 14.46 -1.04
N GLU A 19 -6.24 14.78 -1.17
CA GLU A 19 -7.33 14.04 -0.53
C GLU A 19 -7.36 12.57 -0.99
N VAL A 20 -7.31 12.32 -2.30
CA VAL A 20 -7.25 10.95 -2.86
C VAL A 20 -6.05 10.18 -2.30
N ASN A 21 -4.85 10.78 -2.31
CA ASN A 21 -3.66 10.13 -1.76
C ASN A 21 -3.81 9.83 -0.27
N THR A 22 -4.45 10.72 0.48
CA THR A 22 -4.72 10.53 1.92
C THR A 22 -5.66 9.36 2.16
N GLN A 23 -6.75 9.24 1.38
CA GLN A 23 -7.70 8.12 1.51
C GLN A 23 -7.05 6.79 1.14
N ILE A 24 -6.28 6.74 0.05
CA ILE A 24 -5.50 5.56 -0.32
C ILE A 24 -4.54 5.18 0.81
N GLY A 25 -3.80 6.15 1.38
CA GLY A 25 -2.90 5.92 2.50
C GLY A 25 -3.59 5.32 3.73
N LYS A 26 -4.78 5.82 4.08
CA LYS A 26 -5.60 5.28 5.18
C LYS A 26 -5.97 3.82 4.93
N ILE A 27 -6.42 3.47 3.74
CA ILE A 27 -6.79 2.08 3.41
C ILE A 27 -5.55 1.19 3.46
N ARG A 28 -4.41 1.63 2.91
CA ARG A 28 -3.13 0.89 2.96
C ARG A 28 -2.70 0.60 4.41
N SER A 29 -2.95 1.52 5.33
CA SER A 29 -2.58 1.36 6.75
C SER A 29 -3.31 0.24 7.49
N VAL A 30 -4.39 -0.29 6.92
CA VAL A 30 -5.07 -1.49 7.46
C VAL A 30 -4.26 -2.76 7.19
N TYR A 31 -3.47 -2.79 6.12
CA TYR A 31 -2.71 -3.96 5.69
C TYR A 31 -1.22 -3.89 6.10
N LEU A 32 -0.73 -2.69 6.42
CA LEU A 32 0.66 -2.44 6.77
C LEU A 32 0.76 -1.89 8.19
N THR A 33 1.75 -2.37 8.95
CA THR A 33 2.15 -1.67 10.16
C THR A 33 3.02 -0.48 9.76
N VAL A 34 2.57 0.73 10.09
CA VAL A 34 3.31 1.95 9.76
C VAL A 34 4.26 2.29 10.90
N ILE A 35 5.53 1.92 10.75
CA ILE A 35 6.62 2.31 11.66
C ILE A 35 7.75 2.92 10.81
N PRO A 36 8.32 4.07 11.23
CA PRO A 36 9.43 4.68 10.49
C PRO A 36 10.58 3.70 10.22
N GLY A 37 10.98 3.58 8.95
CA GLY A 37 12.09 2.71 8.51
C GLY A 37 11.71 1.24 8.30
N GLN A 38 10.45 0.86 8.55
CA GLN A 38 10.00 -0.52 8.39
C GLN A 38 9.84 -0.94 6.93
N GLU A 39 9.78 0.00 5.99
CA GLU A 39 9.66 -0.27 4.56
C GLU A 39 10.82 -1.12 4.06
N LEU A 40 12.05 -0.77 4.46
CA LEU A 40 13.25 -1.53 4.10
C LEU A 40 13.20 -2.93 4.73
N THR A 41 12.78 -3.03 5.99
CA THR A 41 12.61 -4.31 6.69
C THR A 41 11.64 -5.23 5.95
N TYR A 42 10.50 -4.72 5.44
CA TYR A 42 9.56 -5.52 4.68
C TYR A 42 10.15 -6.05 3.37
N LEU A 43 10.89 -5.22 2.64
CA LEU A 43 11.54 -5.63 1.39
C LEU A 43 12.61 -6.69 1.65
N THR A 44 13.48 -6.48 2.65
CA THR A 44 14.53 -7.45 3.00
C THR A 44 13.93 -8.76 3.49
N LYS A 45 12.87 -8.73 4.32
CA LYS A 45 12.17 -9.95 4.75
C LYS A 45 11.56 -10.73 3.59
N LEU A 46 10.95 -10.05 2.61
CA LEU A 46 10.40 -10.73 1.43
C LEU A 46 11.51 -11.39 0.61
N GLN A 47 12.66 -10.74 0.48
CA GLN A 47 13.83 -11.30 -0.19
C GLN A 47 14.34 -12.55 0.55
N GLU A 48 14.59 -12.45 1.86
CA GLU A 48 14.99 -13.59 2.69
C GLU A 48 13.99 -14.74 2.61
N ALA A 49 12.69 -14.45 2.73
CA ALA A 49 11.64 -15.47 2.65
C ALA A 49 11.63 -16.18 1.29
N THR A 50 11.84 -15.46 0.20
CA THR A 50 11.90 -16.04 -1.14
C THR A 50 13.10 -16.95 -1.30
N THR A 51 14.26 -16.54 -0.80
CA THR A 51 15.48 -17.37 -0.83
C THR A 51 15.37 -18.58 0.10
N ALA A 52 14.80 -18.42 1.30
CA ALA A 52 14.57 -19.48 2.27
C ALA A 52 13.65 -20.58 1.72
N LEU A 53 12.58 -20.20 1.01
CA LEU A 53 11.65 -21.17 0.40
C LEU A 53 12.26 -21.95 -0.76
N ALA A 54 13.34 -21.46 -1.37
CA ALA A 54 14.08 -22.16 -2.41
C ALA A 54 15.21 -23.05 -1.86
N ASP A 55 15.54 -22.95 -0.57
CA ASP A 55 16.61 -23.69 0.07
C ASP A 55 16.08 -24.98 0.74
N PRO A 56 16.45 -26.18 0.23
CA PRO A 56 16.01 -27.44 0.84
C PRO A 56 16.60 -27.69 2.23
N ASN A 57 17.67 -26.98 2.62
CA ASN A 57 18.34 -27.09 3.92
C ASN A 57 18.19 -25.81 4.76
N VAL A 58 17.13 -25.04 4.53
CA VAL A 58 16.88 -23.72 5.12
C VAL A 58 17.16 -23.62 6.63
N GLU A 59 16.76 -24.63 7.42
CA GLU A 59 16.96 -24.62 8.88
C GLU A 59 18.45 -24.76 9.26
N ALA A 60 19.24 -25.50 8.47
CA ALA A 60 20.68 -25.62 8.67
C ALA A 60 21.44 -24.36 8.24
N HIS A 61 20.88 -23.57 7.32
CA HIS A 61 21.45 -22.33 6.81
C HIS A 61 20.83 -21.07 7.45
N ALA A 62 20.32 -21.19 8.67
CA ALA A 62 19.57 -20.15 9.39
C ALA A 62 20.23 -18.76 9.40
N ASP A 63 21.56 -18.69 9.48
CA ASP A 63 22.33 -17.44 9.49
C ASP A 63 22.24 -16.64 8.18
N SER A 64 21.78 -17.27 7.09
CA SER A 64 21.52 -16.62 5.80
C SER A 64 20.22 -15.80 5.78
N TYR A 65 19.36 -15.97 6.79
CA TYR A 65 18.02 -15.38 6.86
C TYR A 65 17.77 -14.67 8.21
N PRO A 66 18.60 -13.71 8.60
CA PRO A 66 18.59 -13.17 9.97
C PRO A 66 17.25 -12.55 10.38
N LEU A 67 16.50 -11.89 9.48
CA LEU A 67 15.21 -11.29 9.83
C LEU A 67 14.11 -12.34 9.95
N ILE A 68 14.06 -13.32 9.04
CA ILE A 68 13.09 -14.42 9.12
C ILE A 68 13.39 -15.30 10.34
N ARG A 69 14.66 -15.60 10.60
CA ARG A 69 15.12 -16.36 11.76
C ARG A 69 14.70 -15.69 13.07
N ALA A 70 14.96 -14.39 13.22
CA ALA A 70 14.59 -13.66 14.44
C ALA A 70 13.08 -13.71 14.72
N GLU A 71 12.24 -13.60 13.68
CA GLU A 71 10.80 -13.73 13.82
C GLU A 71 10.36 -15.17 14.12
N ALA A 72 10.96 -16.16 13.47
CA ALA A 72 10.69 -17.57 13.70
C ALA A 72 11.01 -17.96 15.15
N GLU A 73 12.16 -17.54 15.68
CA GLU A 73 12.55 -17.74 17.08
C GLU A 73 11.55 -17.08 18.05
N ALA A 74 11.20 -15.81 17.81
CA ALA A 74 10.25 -15.09 18.65
C ALA A 74 8.85 -15.74 18.66
N LYS A 75 8.43 -16.33 17.54
CA LYS A 75 7.12 -17.00 17.39
C LYS A 75 7.16 -18.51 17.68
N ARG A 76 8.34 -19.08 17.98
CA ARG A 76 8.56 -20.54 18.14
C ARG A 76 8.09 -21.32 16.91
N GLN A 77 8.44 -20.82 15.73
CA GLN A 77 8.16 -21.42 14.42
C GLN A 77 9.47 -21.82 13.72
N THR A 78 9.37 -22.59 12.64
CA THR A 78 10.51 -22.88 11.77
C THR A 78 10.73 -21.73 10.78
N ILE A 79 11.95 -21.60 10.25
CA ILE A 79 12.27 -20.59 9.25
C ILE A 79 11.41 -20.78 8.01
N ALA A 80 11.23 -22.03 7.56
CA ALA A 80 10.36 -22.36 6.42
C ALA A 80 8.92 -21.88 6.63
N ALA A 81 8.34 -22.10 7.81
CA ALA A 81 6.96 -21.71 8.11
C ALA A 81 6.81 -20.17 8.15
N THR A 82 7.74 -19.47 8.80
CA THR A 82 7.72 -18.00 8.86
C THR A 82 7.99 -17.36 7.49
N ALA A 83 8.86 -17.95 6.66
CA ALA A 83 9.08 -17.54 5.28
C ALA A 83 7.80 -17.70 4.44
N GLN A 84 7.10 -18.83 4.56
CA GLN A 84 5.84 -19.06 3.86
C GLN A 84 4.76 -18.03 4.24
N VAL A 85 4.62 -17.75 5.54
CA VAL A 85 3.69 -16.70 6.00
C VAL A 85 4.07 -15.35 5.42
N THR A 86 5.35 -14.97 5.46
CA THR A 86 5.84 -13.70 4.91
C THR A 86 5.54 -13.59 3.41
N LYS A 87 5.79 -14.65 2.64
CA LYS A 87 5.50 -14.68 1.19
C LYS A 87 4.00 -14.55 0.92
N ASN A 88 3.16 -15.27 1.66
CA ASN A 88 1.71 -15.21 1.52
C ASN A 88 1.18 -13.80 1.83
N THR A 89 1.68 -13.17 2.89
CA THR A 89 1.31 -11.78 3.23
C THR A 89 1.73 -10.81 2.13
N ALA A 90 2.93 -10.95 1.56
CA ALA A 90 3.38 -10.10 0.47
C ALA A 90 2.55 -10.28 -0.81
N ASP A 91 2.13 -11.50 -1.12
CA ASP A 91 1.28 -11.80 -2.28
C ASP A 91 -0.13 -11.19 -2.11
N GLN A 92 -0.72 -11.33 -0.93
CA GLN A 92 -2.00 -10.69 -0.58
C GLN A 92 -1.89 -9.16 -0.67
N TRP A 93 -0.84 -8.59 -0.09
CA TRP A 93 -0.58 -7.16 -0.16
C TRP A 93 -0.42 -6.68 -1.60
N THR A 94 0.30 -7.41 -2.43
CA THR A 94 0.51 -7.05 -3.84
C THR A 94 -0.82 -6.97 -4.59
N LEU A 95 -1.71 -7.94 -4.39
CA LEU A 95 -3.04 -7.94 -4.99
C LEU A 95 -3.86 -6.73 -4.56
N VAL A 96 -3.95 -6.47 -3.25
CA VAL A 96 -4.70 -5.33 -2.71
C VAL A 96 -4.12 -4.00 -3.20
N ASN A 97 -2.80 -3.83 -3.09
CA ASN A 97 -2.13 -2.59 -3.45
C ASN A 97 -2.22 -2.29 -4.95
N SER A 98 -2.26 -3.32 -5.81
CA SER A 98 -2.46 -3.13 -7.26
C SER A 98 -3.80 -2.48 -7.58
N LYS A 99 -4.88 -2.91 -6.89
CA LYS A 99 -6.23 -2.34 -7.05
C LYS A 99 -6.27 -0.89 -6.56
N LEU A 100 -5.67 -0.63 -5.40
CA LEU A 100 -5.57 0.72 -4.83
C LEU A 100 -4.77 1.66 -5.73
N GLU A 101 -3.68 1.19 -6.32
CA GLU A 101 -2.84 2.00 -7.20
C GLU A 101 -3.54 2.30 -8.54
N ASN A 102 -4.28 1.32 -9.08
CA ASN A 102 -5.12 1.55 -10.25
C ASN A 102 -6.21 2.61 -9.98
N LEU A 103 -6.93 2.50 -8.86
CA LEU A 103 -7.92 3.51 -8.44
C LEU A 103 -7.26 4.89 -8.31
N ARG A 104 -6.12 4.97 -7.60
CA ARG A 104 -5.40 6.22 -7.37
C ARG A 104 -5.03 6.93 -8.66
N TYR A 105 -4.47 6.21 -9.63
CA TYR A 105 -4.12 6.81 -10.92
C TYR A 105 -5.33 7.14 -11.78
N THR A 106 -6.37 6.32 -11.76
CA THR A 106 -7.63 6.58 -12.48
C THR A 106 -8.24 7.91 -12.02
N LEU A 107 -8.34 8.14 -10.71
CA LEU A 107 -8.86 9.38 -10.14
C LEU A 107 -7.96 10.57 -10.48
N LYS A 108 -6.63 10.41 -10.37
CA LYS A 108 -5.67 11.47 -10.73
C LYS A 108 -5.80 11.90 -12.19
N VAL A 109 -5.95 10.95 -13.11
CA VAL A 109 -6.14 11.25 -14.54
C VAL A 109 -7.47 11.98 -14.78
N ALA A 110 -8.55 11.55 -14.13
CA ALA A 110 -9.85 12.21 -14.23
C ALA A 110 -9.82 13.65 -13.68
N ILE A 111 -9.18 13.87 -12.52
CA ILE A 111 -8.97 15.21 -11.95
C ILE A 111 -8.15 16.09 -12.90
N ASP A 112 -7.08 15.55 -13.48
CA ASP A 112 -6.22 16.30 -14.40
C ASP A 112 -6.98 16.72 -15.67
N ALA A 113 -7.81 15.85 -16.22
CA ALA A 113 -8.63 16.13 -17.41
C ALA A 113 -9.77 17.14 -17.18
N ALA A 114 -10.20 17.36 -15.93
CA ALA A 114 -11.32 18.23 -15.59
C ALA A 114 -11.06 19.70 -15.97
N LYS A 115 -12.05 20.37 -16.56
CA LYS A 115 -11.98 21.77 -17.04
C LYS A 115 -12.73 22.73 -16.13
N LYS A 116 -13.47 22.22 -15.15
CA LYS A 116 -14.26 23.00 -14.18
C LYS A 116 -14.43 22.26 -12.86
N ARG A 117 -14.80 22.99 -11.81
CA ARG A 117 -15.00 22.44 -10.45
C ARG A 117 -15.92 21.22 -10.42
N ALA A 118 -17.07 21.29 -11.09
CA ALA A 118 -18.04 20.19 -11.10
C ALA A 118 -17.46 18.88 -11.67
N GLU A 119 -16.56 18.95 -12.65
CA GLU A 119 -15.90 17.75 -13.21
C GLU A 119 -14.86 17.17 -12.25
N VAL A 120 -14.18 18.03 -11.47
CA VAL A 120 -13.30 17.58 -10.39
C VAL A 120 -14.12 16.90 -9.29
N ASP A 121 -15.25 17.50 -8.91
CA ASP A 121 -16.14 16.97 -7.89
C ASP A 121 -16.66 15.59 -8.29
N GLU A 122 -17.12 15.43 -9.55
CA GLU A 122 -17.53 14.15 -10.14
C GLU A 122 -16.39 13.12 -10.14
N ALA A 123 -15.19 13.52 -10.55
CA ALA A 123 -14.03 12.63 -10.61
C ALA A 123 -13.63 12.04 -9.26
N VAL A 124 -13.95 12.70 -8.14
CA VAL A 124 -13.60 12.24 -6.79
C VAL A 124 -14.78 11.68 -5.99
N GLN A 125 -15.95 11.52 -6.62
CA GLN A 125 -17.07 10.81 -6.00
C GLN A 125 -16.77 9.31 -5.91
N VAL A 126 -16.12 8.91 -4.83
CA VAL A 126 -15.73 7.54 -4.55
C VAL A 126 -16.37 7.10 -3.24
N ASP A 127 -17.04 5.94 -3.27
CA ASP A 127 -17.46 5.26 -2.05
C ASP A 127 -16.27 4.53 -1.42
N TRP A 128 -15.51 5.26 -0.60
CA TRP A 128 -14.32 4.72 0.07
C TRP A 128 -14.64 3.57 1.02
N ALA A 129 -15.85 3.53 1.59
CA ALA A 129 -16.27 2.44 2.46
C ALA A 129 -16.50 1.16 1.65
N ALA A 130 -17.16 1.26 0.50
CA ALA A 130 -17.34 0.13 -0.41
C ALA A 130 -15.99 -0.36 -0.97
N ILE A 131 -15.07 0.55 -1.34
CA ILE A 131 -13.71 0.17 -1.75
C ILE A 131 -13.01 -0.61 -0.63
N SER A 132 -13.04 -0.11 0.61
CA SER A 132 -12.38 -0.79 1.73
C SER A 132 -12.99 -2.18 2.00
N ALA A 133 -14.33 -2.30 1.99
CA ALA A 133 -15.02 -3.56 2.21
C ALA A 133 -14.74 -4.59 1.11
N GLY A 134 -14.62 -4.14 -0.14
CA GLY A 134 -14.37 -5.02 -1.31
C GLY A 134 -12.93 -5.55 -1.41
N LEU A 135 -12.00 -5.06 -0.57
CA LEU A 135 -10.60 -5.49 -0.56
C LEU A 135 -10.31 -6.62 0.45
N GLY A 136 -11.31 -7.05 1.22
CA GLY A 136 -11.21 -8.23 2.09
C GLY A 136 -10.22 -8.07 3.26
N ALA A 137 -10.19 -6.87 3.87
CA ALA A 137 -9.61 -6.69 5.20
C ALA A 137 -10.46 -7.36 6.28
#